data_AF-A0A8K0CPR8-F1
#
_entry.id   AF-A0A8K0CPR8-F1
#
_cell.length_a   1.000
_cell.length_b   1.000
_cell.length_c   1.000
_cell.angle_alpha   90.00
_cell.angle_beta   90.00
_cell.angle_gamma   90.00
#
_symmetry.space_group_name_H-M   'P 1'
#
loop_
_entity.id
_entity.type
_entity.pdbx_description
1 polymer ?
#
loop_
_entity_poly.entity_id
_entity_poly.type
_entity_poly.pdbx_seq_one_letter_code
_entity_poly.pdbx_strand_id
1 'polypeptide(L)'
;TLYDIRRLWRRTISPVESECIYKTRVEKELVNEFFKYGNLPVDLCFECFMNCVYFKLGIMDSRGGIDARTLDAIFNYVDYPLARKCANIGGSDPCRKAYLLLFCLYDDLSGWFPL
;
A
#
# COMPACT_ATOMS: atom_id res chain seq x y z
N THR A 1 14.16 -10.24 0.81
CA THR A 1 14.54 -9.07 1.64
C THR A 1 13.48 -7.97 1.47
N LEU A 2 13.47 -6.92 2.31
CA LEU A 2 12.57 -5.76 2.10
C LEU A 2 12.75 -5.09 0.72
N TYR A 3 13.98 -5.10 0.19
CA TYR A 3 14.25 -4.64 -1.17
C TYR A 3 13.49 -5.45 -2.23
N ASP A 4 13.49 -6.78 -2.10
CA ASP A 4 12.76 -7.66 -3.02
C ASP A 4 11.25 -7.44 -2.92
N ILE A 5 10.72 -7.27 -1.71
CA ILE A 5 9.30 -6.98 -1.46
C ILE A 5 8.89 -5.67 -2.15
N ARG A 6 9.66 -4.59 -1.99
CA ARG A 6 9.36 -3.32 -2.68
C ARG A 6 9.41 -3.44 -4.20
N ARG A 7 10.37 -4.22 -4.72
CA ARG A 7 10.49 -4.49 -6.17
C ARG A 7 9.29 -5.30 -6.69
N LEU A 8 8.82 -6.30 -5.94
CA LEU A 8 7.62 -7.07 -6.28
C LEU A 8 6.38 -6.18 -6.22
N TRP A 9 6.23 -5.38 -5.15
CA TRP A 9 5.14 -4.41 -5.02
C TRP A 9 5.07 -3.48 -6.23
N ARG A 10 6.21 -2.92 -6.66
CA ARG A 10 6.25 -2.01 -7.83
C ARG A 10 5.77 -2.68 -9.10
N ARG A 11 6.21 -3.93 -9.32
CA ARG A 11 5.82 -4.71 -10.51
C ARG A 11 4.32 -4.95 -10.53
N THR A 12 3.74 -5.32 -9.38
CA THR A 12 2.30 -5.56 -9.25
C THR A 12 1.49 -4.30 -9.54
N ILE A 13 1.92 -3.12 -9.05
CA ILE A 13 1.16 -1.87 -9.24
C ILE A 13 1.47 -1.14 -10.55
N SER A 14 2.51 -1.56 -11.29
CA SER A 14 2.97 -0.88 -12.52
C SER A 14 1.87 -0.57 -13.54
N PRO A 15 0.85 -1.44 -13.77
CA PRO A 15 -0.23 -1.13 -14.70
C PRO A 15 -1.09 0.08 -14.31
N VAL A 16 -1.12 0.45 -13.02
CA VAL A 16 -1.97 1.52 -12.47
C VAL A 16 -1.16 2.70 -11.93
N GLU A 17 0.16 2.55 -11.74
CA GLU A 17 1.07 3.54 -11.14
C GLU A 17 0.95 4.90 -11.83
N SER A 18 1.08 4.95 -13.15
CA SER A 18 1.07 6.22 -13.91
C SER A 18 -0.28 6.94 -13.86
N GLU A 19 -1.39 6.19 -13.89
CA GLU A 19 -2.73 6.76 -13.77
C GLU A 19 -2.93 7.35 -12.37
N CYS A 20 -2.51 6.62 -11.33
CA CYS A 20 -2.65 7.08 -9.96
C CYS A 20 -1.77 8.29 -9.65
N ILE A 21 -0.53 8.34 -10.17
CA ILE A 21 0.32 9.53 -10.09
C ILE A 21 -0.39 10.74 -10.70
N TYR A 22 -0.94 10.58 -11.91
CA TYR A 22 -1.63 11.67 -12.59
C TYR A 22 -2.86 12.16 -11.82
N LYS A 23 -3.67 11.24 -11.29
CA LYS A 23 -4.92 11.56 -10.59
C LYS A 23 -4.70 12.27 -9.27
N THR A 24 -3.72 11.82 -8.48
CA THR A 24 -3.53 12.33 -7.13
C THR A 24 -2.54 13.48 -7.05
N ARG A 25 -1.83 13.75 -8.16
CA ARG A 25 -0.78 14.78 -8.24
C ARG A 25 0.36 14.54 -7.25
N VAL A 26 0.51 13.30 -6.76
CA VAL A 26 1.66 12.94 -5.92
C VAL A 26 2.95 13.21 -6.68
N GLU A 27 3.93 13.77 -5.99
CA GLU A 27 5.25 13.96 -6.56
C GLU A 27 5.86 12.60 -6.89
N LYS A 28 6.28 12.45 -8.15
CA LYS A 28 6.90 11.19 -8.63
C LYS A 28 8.11 10.79 -7.78
N GLU A 29 8.81 11.77 -7.22
CA GLU A 29 9.98 11.51 -6.38
C GLU A 29 9.59 10.84 -5.06
N LEU A 30 8.51 11.24 -4.40
CA LEU A 30 8.01 10.55 -3.19
C LEU A 30 7.68 9.08 -3.46
N VAL A 31 7.06 8.78 -4.60
CA VAL A 31 6.79 7.40 -5.03
C VAL A 31 8.10 6.65 -5.27
N ASN A 32 9.05 7.26 -5.98
CA ASN A 32 10.35 6.65 -6.26
C ASN A 32 11.16 6.38 -4.98
N GLU A 33 11.18 7.32 -4.04
CA GLU A 33 11.86 7.20 -2.75
C GLU A 33 11.28 6.07 -1.92
N PHE A 34 9.96 5.90 -1.91
CA PHE A 34 9.33 4.75 -1.26
C PHE A 34 9.87 3.45 -1.85
N PHE A 35 9.84 3.29 -3.17
CA PHE A 35 10.32 2.05 -3.80
C PHE A 35 11.82 1.81 -3.63
N LYS A 36 12.61 2.87 -3.66
CA LYS A 36 14.07 2.79 -3.59
C LYS A 36 14.55 2.56 -2.16
N TYR A 37 14.07 3.36 -1.22
CA TYR A 37 14.59 3.43 0.14
C TYR A 37 13.62 2.91 1.21
N GLY A 38 12.33 2.79 0.89
CA GLY A 38 11.31 2.43 1.87
C GLY A 38 10.80 3.60 2.69
N ASN A 39 11.02 4.84 2.22
CA ASN A 39 10.48 6.03 2.87
C ASN A 39 8.95 6.04 2.74
N LEU A 40 8.23 6.12 3.86
CA LEU A 40 6.77 6.26 3.91
C LEU A 40 6.44 7.72 4.23
N PRO A 41 6.30 8.61 3.23
CA PRO A 41 6.04 10.01 3.47
C PRO A 41 4.64 10.22 4.02
N VAL A 42 4.53 11.08 5.04
CA VAL A 42 3.24 11.56 5.54
C VAL A 42 2.82 12.75 4.67
N ASP A 43 2.34 12.45 3.46
CA ASP A 43 1.90 13.41 2.45
C ASP A 43 0.51 13.02 1.93
N LEU A 44 -0.42 13.97 1.90
CA LEU A 44 -1.82 13.72 1.51
C LEU A 44 -1.94 13.14 0.09
N CYS A 45 -1.12 13.61 -0.85
CA CYS A 45 -1.16 13.12 -2.23
C CYS A 45 -0.63 11.69 -2.32
N PHE A 46 0.38 11.34 -1.51
CA PHE A 46 0.89 9.98 -1.37
C PHE A 46 -0.13 9.04 -0.71
N GLU A 47 -0.82 9.48 0.35
CA GLU A 47 -1.90 8.70 0.95
C GLU A 47 -3.00 8.39 -0.06
N CYS A 48 -3.43 9.40 -0.82
CA CYS A 48 -4.43 9.21 -1.86
C CYS A 48 -3.92 8.40 -3.06
N PHE A 49 -2.62 8.47 -3.37
CA PHE A 49 -1.99 7.60 -4.37
C PHE A 49 -2.16 6.13 -3.99
N MET A 50 -1.92 5.79 -2.72
CA MET A 50 -2.13 4.43 -2.22
C MET A 50 -3.59 3.98 -2.31
N ASN A 51 -4.54 4.87 -1.98
CA ASN A 51 -5.95 4.58 -2.15
C ASN A 51 -6.32 4.33 -3.62
N CYS A 52 -5.82 5.15 -4.56
CA CYS A 52 -6.03 4.93 -5.98
C CYS A 52 -5.51 3.56 -6.43
N VAL A 53 -4.30 3.19 -6.02
CA VAL A 53 -3.69 1.90 -6.35
C VAL A 53 -4.54 0.74 -5.83
N TYR A 54 -4.92 0.76 -4.55
CA TYR A 54 -5.71 -0.32 -3.95
C TYR A 54 -7.13 -0.40 -4.50
N PHE A 55 -7.74 0.74 -4.80
CA PHE A 55 -9.03 0.79 -5.48
C PHE A 55 -8.96 0.14 -6.87
N LYS A 56 -7.93 0.47 -7.66
CA LYS A 56 -7.75 -0.07 -9.01
C LYS A 56 -7.43 -1.56 -9.04
N LEU A 57 -6.80 -2.06 -7.98
CA LEU A 57 -6.52 -3.48 -7.80
C LEU A 57 -7.69 -4.25 -7.16
N GLY A 58 -8.79 -3.59 -6.81
CA GLY A 58 -9.94 -4.23 -6.15
C GLY A 58 -9.70 -4.60 -4.68
N ILE A 59 -8.58 -4.18 -4.10
CA ILE A 59 -8.24 -4.41 -2.70
C ILE A 59 -9.10 -3.54 -1.79
N MET A 60 -9.48 -2.34 -2.26
CA MET A 60 -10.21 -1.36 -1.47
C MET A 60 -11.43 -0.84 -2.24
N ASP A 61 -12.59 -0.74 -1.57
CA ASP A 61 -13.79 -0.15 -2.15
C ASP A 61 -13.81 1.39 -2.00
N SER A 62 -14.79 2.06 -2.62
CA SER A 62 -14.92 3.53 -2.58
C SER A 62 -15.21 4.11 -1.20
N ARG A 63 -15.61 3.29 -0.22
CA ARG A 63 -15.85 3.67 1.17
C ARG A 63 -14.66 3.32 2.07
N GLY A 64 -13.61 2.74 1.51
CA GLY A 64 -12.43 2.28 2.22
C GLY A 64 -12.57 0.94 2.92
N GLY A 65 -13.51 0.09 2.51
CA GLY A 65 -13.52 -1.32 2.89
C GLY A 65 -12.36 -2.06 2.23
N ILE A 66 -11.54 -2.78 3.02
CA ILE A 66 -10.39 -3.54 2.51
C ILE A 66 -10.76 -5.03 2.42
N ASP A 67 -10.54 -5.64 1.26
CA ASP A 67 -10.68 -7.08 1.06
C ASP A 67 -9.34 -7.80 1.29
N ALA A 68 -9.22 -8.41 2.46
CA ALA A 68 -8.04 -9.19 2.85
C ALA A 68 -7.76 -10.38 1.93
N ARG A 69 -8.78 -10.99 1.31
CA ARG A 69 -8.55 -12.12 0.37
C ARG A 69 -7.95 -11.63 -0.93
N THR A 70 -8.45 -10.50 -1.44
CA THR A 70 -7.89 -9.87 -2.64
C THR A 70 -6.46 -9.38 -2.38
N LEU A 71 -6.17 -8.85 -1.19
CA LEU A 71 -4.82 -8.44 -0.80
C LEU A 71 -3.82 -9.61 -0.81
N ASP A 72 -4.17 -10.73 -0.15
CA ASP A 72 -3.40 -11.99 -0.12
C ASP A 72 -3.19 -12.57 -1.53
N ALA A 73 -4.24 -12.58 -2.36
CA ALA A 73 -4.16 -13.09 -3.72
C ALA A 73 -3.25 -12.27 -4.64
N ILE A 74 -3.19 -10.94 -4.45
CA ILE A 74 -2.43 -10.03 -5.30
C ILE A 74 -0.95 -9.92 -4.88
N PHE A 75 -0.68 -9.95 -3.57
CA PHE A 75 0.68 -9.83 -3.04
C PHE A 75 1.11 -11.13 -2.37
N ASN A 76 1.80 -11.99 -3.12
CA ASN A 76 2.24 -13.31 -2.68
C ASN A 76 3.21 -13.36 -1.47
N TYR A 77 3.65 -12.20 -0.97
CA TYR A 77 4.46 -12.06 0.24
C TYR A 77 3.64 -11.55 1.44
N VAL A 78 2.34 -11.32 1.26
CA VAL A 78 1.37 -11.00 2.30
C VAL A 78 0.45 -12.20 2.42
N ASP A 79 0.57 -12.98 3.49
CA ASP A 79 -0.35 -14.09 3.73
C ASP A 79 -1.71 -13.60 4.25
N TYR A 80 -2.73 -14.46 4.17
CA TYR A 80 -4.07 -14.13 4.64
C TYR A 80 -4.13 -13.66 6.12
N PRO A 81 -3.41 -14.29 7.09
CA PRO A 81 -3.31 -13.76 8.45
C PRO A 81 -2.85 -12.30 8.53
N LEU A 82 -1.76 -11.94 7.85
CA LEU A 82 -1.25 -10.57 7.80
C LEU A 82 -2.24 -9.65 7.08
N ALA A 83 -2.79 -10.09 5.95
CA ALA A 83 -3.78 -9.33 5.20
C ALA A 83 -5.00 -8.99 6.08
N ARG A 84 -5.51 -9.95 6.86
CA ARG A 84 -6.62 -9.69 7.79
C ARG A 84 -6.23 -8.76 8.94
N LYS A 85 -5.04 -8.92 9.50
CA LYS A 85 -4.52 -8.05 10.56
C LYS A 85 -4.55 -6.59 10.08
N CYS A 86 -4.01 -6.33 8.89
CA CYS A 86 -3.92 -4.99 8.34
C CYS A 86 -5.20 -4.49 7.65
N ALA A 87 -6.16 -5.34 7.27
CA ALA A 87 -7.44 -4.90 6.70
C ALA A 87 -8.38 -4.24 7.74
N ASN A 88 -8.23 -4.57 9.02
CA ASN A 88 -9.08 -4.08 10.11
C ASN A 88 -8.60 -2.76 10.72
N ILE A 89 -7.67 -2.06 10.08
CA ILE A 89 -7.16 -0.78 10.58
C ILE A 89 -8.23 0.32 10.47
N GLY A 90 -8.12 1.31 11.36
CA GLY A 90 -8.89 2.55 11.26
C GLY A 90 -8.35 3.51 10.19
N GLY A 91 -8.99 4.66 10.08
CA GLY A 91 -8.56 5.78 9.22
C GLY A 91 -9.66 6.84 9.20
N SER A 92 -9.26 8.11 9.13
CA SER A 92 -10.19 9.25 9.04
C SER A 92 -10.99 9.25 7.74
N ASP A 93 -10.39 8.73 6.68
CA ASP A 93 -10.87 8.74 5.31
C ASP A 93 -10.19 7.61 4.50
N PRO A 94 -10.65 7.32 3.27
CA PRO A 94 -10.07 6.26 2.44
C PRO A 94 -8.58 6.45 2.10
N CYS A 95 -8.10 7.68 1.91
CA CYS A 95 -6.68 7.93 1.64
C CYS A 95 -5.83 7.57 2.85
N ARG A 96 -6.21 8.07 4.02
CA ARG A 96 -5.51 7.78 5.27
C ARG A 96 -5.52 6.29 5.60
N LYS A 97 -6.65 5.63 5.36
CA LYS A 97 -6.78 4.18 5.57
C LYS A 97 -5.89 3.39 4.61
N ALA A 98 -5.82 3.75 3.33
CA ALA A 98 -4.90 3.11 2.39
C ALA A 98 -3.42 3.27 2.82
N TYR A 99 -3.04 4.46 3.29
CA TYR A 99 -1.70 4.69 3.82
C TYR A 99 -1.39 3.81 5.03
N LEU A 100 -2.30 3.74 5.99
CA LEU A 100 -2.13 2.93 7.19
C LEU A 100 -2.09 1.42 6.87
N LEU A 101 -2.77 0.97 5.82
CA LEU A 101 -2.66 -0.41 5.32
C LEU A 101 -1.23 -0.68 4.84
N LEU A 102 -0.66 0.22 4.03
CA LEU A 102 0.73 0.12 3.59
C LEU A 102 1.70 0.10 4.78
N PHE A 103 1.51 1.01 5.74
CA PHE A 103 2.33 1.08 6.94
C PHE A 103 2.29 -0.23 7.74
N CYS A 104 1.11 -0.78 7.99
CA CYS A 104 0.94 -2.03 8.72
C CYS A 104 1.66 -3.21 8.04
N LEU A 105 1.53 -3.33 6.71
CA LEU A 105 2.24 -4.36 5.95
C LEU A 105 3.75 -4.17 6.02
N TYR A 106 4.22 -2.93 5.86
CA TYR A 106 5.64 -2.63 5.87
C TYR A 106 6.26 -2.90 7.25
N ASP A 107 5.59 -2.50 8.32
CA ASP A 107 5.99 -2.73 9.71
C ASP A 107 6.15 -4.24 9.98
N ASP A 108 5.13 -5.04 9.69
CA ASP A 108 5.15 -6.50 9.91
C ASP A 108 6.23 -7.19 9.09
N LEU A 109 6.34 -6.87 7.80
CA LEU A 109 7.34 -7.45 6.90
C LEU A 109 8.77 -6.98 7.18
N SER A 110 8.95 -5.86 7.90
CA SER A 110 10.26 -5.37 8.30
C SER A 110 10.83 -6.08 9.51
N GLY A 111 10.01 -6.84 10.25
CA GLY A 111 10.43 -7.58 11.44
C GLY A 111 10.89 -6.68 12.59
N TRP A 112 10.44 -5.42 12.64
CA TRP A 112 10.84 -4.46 13.67
C TRP A 112 10.24 -4.73 15.07
N PHE A 113 9.46 -5.80 15.24
CA PHE A 113 9.21 -6.42 16.53
C PHE A 113 9.79 -7.84 16.56
N PRO A 114 10.83 -8.11 17.37
CA PRO A 114 11.08 -9.47 17.80
C PRO A 114 9.92 -9.87 18.72
N LEU A 115 9.26 -10.99 18.42
CA LEU A 115 8.62 -11.78 19.47
C LEU A 115 9.71 -12.41 20.34
#